data_AF-A0AAJ1BDR0-F1
#
_entry.id   AF-A0AAJ1BDR0-F1
#
_cell.length_a   1.000
_cell.length_b   1.000
_cell.length_c   1.000
_cell.angle_alpha   90.00
_cell.angle_beta   90.00
_cell.angle_gamma   90.00
#
_symmetry.space_group_name_H-M   'P 1'
#
loop_
_entity.id
_entity.type
_entity.pdbx_description
1 polymer ?
#
loop_
_entity_poly.entity_id
_entity_poly.type
_entity_poly.pdbx_seq_one_letter_code
_entity_poly.pdbx_strand_id
1 'polypeptide(L)'
;MTKPSTATLMSALALTGLLSISSLANAQAAVKPETSAQRAAVARHFSLLEQTQTQVEQSYSDKMFNQMNEQLKQQESALVARLCTEHGRQYDDATSTCTE
;
A
#
# COMPACT_ATOMS: atom_id res chain seq x y z
N MET A 1 -34.64 44.37 20.12
CA MET A 1 -34.42 43.43 19.00
C MET A 1 -33.07 42.77 19.19
N THR A 2 -33.04 41.60 19.83
CA THR A 2 -31.81 40.82 20.07
C THR A 2 -31.52 39.98 18.83
N LYS A 3 -30.40 40.28 18.17
CA LYS A 3 -29.91 39.57 16.98
C LYS A 3 -29.56 38.14 17.36
N PRO A 4 -30.12 37.10 16.72
CA PRO A 4 -29.75 35.72 17.02
C PRO A 4 -28.26 35.53 16.68
N SER A 5 -27.49 35.08 17.68
CA SER A 5 -26.08 34.78 17.52
C SER A 5 -25.91 33.60 16.56
N THR A 6 -24.90 33.68 15.70
CA THR A 6 -24.53 32.64 14.71
C THR A 6 -24.34 31.25 15.32
N ALA A 7 -24.05 31.19 16.62
CA ALA A 7 -23.98 29.95 17.40
C ALA A 7 -25.30 29.15 17.41
N THR A 8 -26.46 29.82 17.42
CA THR A 8 -27.77 29.14 17.47
C THR A 8 -28.12 28.49 16.13
N LEU A 9 -27.69 29.08 15.00
CA LEU A 9 -27.88 28.51 13.67
C LEU A 9 -27.00 27.28 13.44
N MET A 10 -25.76 27.29 13.93
CA MET A 10 -24.86 26.14 13.84
C MET A 10 -25.33 24.95 14.69
N SER A 11 -25.91 25.20 15.86
CA SER A 11 -26.44 24.14 16.72
C SER A 11 -27.65 23.42 16.10
N ALA A 12 -28.53 24.13 15.38
CA ALA A 12 -29.69 23.53 14.71
C ALA A 12 -29.30 22.66 13.50
N LEU A 13 -28.25 23.05 12.76
CA LEU A 13 -27.67 22.28 11.66
C LEU A 13 -26.96 21.01 12.15
N ALA A 14 -26.26 21.08 13.28
CA ALA A 14 -25.63 19.91 13.90
C ALA A 14 -26.67 18.88 14.37
N LEU A 15 -27.77 19.34 14.98
CA LEU A 15 -28.81 18.46 15.51
C LEU A 15 -29.61 17.74 14.41
N THR A 16 -29.89 18.44 13.30
CA THR A 16 -30.55 17.84 12.13
C THR A 16 -29.65 16.84 11.40
N GLY A 17 -28.34 17.09 11.34
CA GLY A 17 -27.36 16.12 10.84
C GLY A 17 -27.35 14.82 11.65
N LEU A 18 -27.29 14.91 12.98
CA LEU A 18 -27.31 13.75 13.87
C LEU A 18 -28.62 12.93 13.82
N LEU A 19 -29.75 13.60 13.63
CA LEU A 19 -31.07 12.95 13.47
C LEU A 19 -31.22 12.24 12.11
N SER A 20 -30.52 12.70 11.07
CA SER A 20 -30.53 12.05 9.74
C SER A 20 -29.70 10.77 9.65
N ILE A 21 -28.68 10.61 10.51
CA ILE A 21 -27.85 9.39 10.56
C ILE A 21 -28.59 8.28 11.34
N SER A 22 -29.35 8.65 12.37
CA SER A 22 -30.13 7.71 13.18
C SER A 22 -31.36 7.16 12.46
N SER A 23 -31.93 7.88 11.49
CA SER A 23 -33.02 7.35 10.65
C SER A 23 -32.55 6.32 9.61
N LEU A 24 -31.27 6.34 9.19
CA LEU A 24 -30.67 5.32 8.33
C LEU A 24 -30.43 4.00 9.07
N ALA A 25 -30.21 4.04 10.40
CA ALA A 25 -30.02 2.84 11.21
C ALA A 25 -31.31 2.03 11.42
N ASN A 26 -32.48 2.69 11.37
CA ASN A 26 -33.80 2.03 11.49
C ASN A 26 -34.38 1.58 10.15
N ALA A 27 -33.76 1.96 9.03
CA ALA A 27 -34.01 1.33 7.75
C ALA A 27 -33.29 -0.02 7.73
N GLN A 28 -33.86 -1.01 8.42
CA GLN A 28 -33.59 -2.41 8.12
C GLN A 28 -34.18 -2.69 6.73
N ALA A 29 -33.50 -2.18 5.69
CA ALA A 29 -33.78 -2.52 4.32
C ALA A 29 -33.59 -4.03 4.24
N ALA A 30 -34.69 -4.76 4.03
CA ALA A 30 -34.63 -6.18 3.77
C ALA A 30 -33.66 -6.39 2.59
N VAL A 31 -32.43 -6.81 2.89
CA VAL A 31 -31.44 -7.12 1.87
C VAL A 31 -32.02 -8.30 1.11
N LYS A 32 -32.51 -8.05 -0.11
CA LYS A 32 -33.03 -9.12 -0.96
C LYS A 32 -31.92 -10.17 -1.08
N PRO A 33 -32.25 -11.46 -0.91
CA PRO A 33 -31.24 -12.51 -1.01
C PRO A 33 -30.55 -12.40 -2.37
N GLU A 34 -29.23 -12.51 -2.34
CA GLU A 34 -28.38 -12.30 -3.50
C GLU A 34 -28.78 -13.24 -4.64
N THR A 35 -29.06 -12.66 -5.81
CA THR A 35 -29.42 -13.44 -7.00
C THR A 35 -28.26 -14.36 -7.40
N SER A 36 -28.55 -15.44 -8.11
CA SER A 36 -27.51 -16.36 -8.61
C SER A 36 -26.49 -15.64 -9.51
N ALA A 37 -26.94 -14.64 -10.28
CA ALA A 37 -26.09 -13.81 -11.12
C ALA A 37 -25.14 -12.93 -10.29
N GLN A 38 -25.62 -12.33 -9.20
CA GLN A 38 -24.77 -11.56 -8.29
C GLN A 38 -23.72 -12.46 -7.61
N ARG A 39 -24.11 -13.63 -7.11
CA ARG A 39 -23.16 -14.59 -6.52
C ARG A 39 -22.09 -15.03 -7.50
N ALA A 40 -22.46 -15.27 -8.76
CA ALA A 40 -21.51 -15.63 -9.81
C ALA A 40 -20.55 -14.47 -10.14
N ALA A 41 -21.04 -13.24 -10.17
CA ALA A 41 -20.20 -12.06 -10.39
C ALA A 41 -19.22 -11.83 -9.23
N VAL A 42 -19.67 -11.99 -7.99
CA VAL A 42 -18.83 -11.90 -6.78
C VAL A 42 -17.77 -13.00 -6.79
N ALA A 43 -18.16 -14.25 -7.07
CA ALA A 43 -17.21 -15.36 -7.16
C ALA A 43 -16.15 -15.15 -8.25
N ARG A 44 -16.56 -14.64 -9.42
CA ARG A 44 -15.61 -14.29 -10.50
C ARG A 44 -14.65 -13.19 -10.09
N HIS A 45 -15.15 -12.18 -9.38
CA HIS A 45 -14.32 -11.09 -8.88
C HIS A 45 -13.27 -11.57 -7.88
N PHE A 46 -13.65 -12.41 -6.92
CA PHE A 46 -12.71 -13.00 -5.96
C PHE A 46 -11.67 -13.90 -6.64
N SER A 47 -12.08 -14.71 -7.63
CA SER A 47 -11.14 -15.52 -8.41
C SER A 47 -10.11 -14.67 -9.17
N LEU A 48 -10.53 -13.52 -9.72
CA LEU A 48 -9.61 -12.60 -10.38
C LEU A 48 -8.65 -11.93 -9.39
N LEU A 49 -9.14 -11.56 -8.21
CA LEU A 49 -8.32 -10.99 -7.14
C LEU A 49 -7.25 -11.99 -6.68
N GLU A 50 -7.63 -13.24 -6.46
CA GLU A 50 -6.71 -14.31 -6.04
C GLU A 50 -5.60 -14.52 -7.09
N GLN A 51 -5.97 -14.61 -8.37
CA GLN A 51 -5.01 -14.75 -9.47
C GLN A 51 -4.06 -13.56 -9.56
N THR A 52 -4.58 -12.34 -9.38
CA THR A 52 -3.79 -11.10 -9.47
C THR A 52 -2.87 -10.97 -8.25
N GLN A 53 -3.35 -11.33 -7.06
CA GLN A 53 -2.59 -11.24 -5.81
C GLN A 53 -1.34 -12.11 -5.86
N THR A 54 -1.46 -13.37 -6.30
CA THR A 54 -0.29 -14.26 -6.42
C THR A 54 0.77 -13.71 -7.37
N GLN A 55 0.37 -13.16 -8.52
CA GLN A 55 1.33 -12.56 -9.46
C GLN A 55 1.99 -11.29 -8.92
N VAL A 56 1.21 -10.44 -8.25
CA VAL A 56 1.73 -9.20 -7.66
C VAL A 56 2.68 -9.50 -6.51
N GLU A 57 2.37 -10.46 -5.64
CA GLU A 57 3.25 -10.86 -4.54
C GLU A 57 4.57 -11.43 -5.04
N GLN A 58 4.54 -12.32 -6.04
CA GLN A 58 5.76 -12.86 -6.66
C GLN A 58 6.59 -11.74 -7.32
N SER A 59 5.97 -10.93 -8.18
CA SER A 59 6.68 -9.85 -8.87
C SER A 59 7.24 -8.80 -7.89
N TYR A 60 6.53 -8.50 -6.81
CA TYR A 60 6.98 -7.58 -5.78
C TYR A 60 8.16 -8.16 -5.00
N SER A 61 8.09 -9.44 -4.62
CA SER A 61 9.18 -10.13 -3.92
C SER A 61 10.45 -10.17 -4.76
N ASP A 62 10.34 -10.58 -6.03
CA ASP A 62 11.48 -10.64 -6.95
C ASP A 62 12.10 -9.26 -7.18
N LYS A 63 11.26 -8.22 -7.34
CA LYS A 63 11.74 -6.86 -7.51
C LYS A 63 12.48 -6.35 -6.28
N MET A 64 11.93 -6.58 -5.08
CA MET A 64 12.59 -6.21 -3.82
C MET A 64 13.90 -6.96 -3.62
N PHE A 65 13.91 -8.26 -3.89
CA PHE A 65 15.11 -9.09 -3.78
C PHE A 65 16.21 -8.62 -4.73
N ASN A 66 15.86 -8.34 -5.98
CA ASN A 66 16.82 -7.83 -6.97
C ASN A 66 17.36 -6.44 -6.59
N GLN A 67 16.50 -5.54 -6.10
CA GLN A 67 16.95 -4.22 -5.63
C GLN A 67 17.90 -4.32 -4.45
N MET A 68 17.61 -5.20 -3.48
CA MET A 68 18.47 -5.44 -2.33
C MET A 68 19.83 -6.02 -2.76
N ASN A 69 19.83 -7.00 -3.66
CA ASN A 69 21.07 -7.60 -4.17
C ASN A 69 21.95 -6.59 -4.90
N GLU A 70 21.37 -5.72 -5.72
CA GLU A 70 22.14 -4.68 -6.41
C GLU A 70 22.74 -3.67 -5.44
N GLN A 71 21.99 -3.28 -4.39
CA GLN A 71 22.53 -2.43 -3.33
C GLN A 71 23.67 -3.12 -2.55
N LEU A 72 23.51 -4.40 -2.24
CA LEU A 72 24.54 -5.20 -1.57
C LEU A 72 25.82 -5.28 -2.40
N LYS A 73 25.72 -5.61 -3.69
CA LYS A 73 26.88 -5.65 -4.60
C LYS A 73 27.63 -4.32 -4.65
N GLN A 74 26.91 -3.20 -4.72
CA GLN A 74 27.52 -1.86 -4.73
C GLN A 74 28.27 -1.57 -3.43
N GLN A 75 27.71 -1.95 -2.27
CA GLN A 75 28.36 -1.77 -0.98
C GLN A 75 29.59 -2.68 -0.83
N GLU A 76 29.50 -3.93 -1.30
CA GLU A 76 30.60 -4.89 -1.28
C GLU A 76 31.75 -4.43 -2.17
N SER A 77 31.45 -4.01 -3.41
CA SER A 77 32.42 -3.41 -4.33
C SER A 77 33.11 -2.19 -3.69
N ALA A 78 32.35 -1.28 -3.09
CA ALA A 78 32.90 -0.11 -2.41
C ALA A 78 33.76 -0.47 -1.18
N LEU A 79 33.42 -1.53 -0.46
CA LEU A 79 34.21 -2.05 0.65
C LEU A 79 35.54 -2.63 0.14
N VAL A 80 35.49 -3.48 -0.88
CA VAL A 80 36.69 -4.09 -1.47
C VAL A 80 37.58 -3.01 -2.05
N ALA A 81 37.05 -2.03 -2.78
CA ALA A 81 37.82 -0.93 -3.32
C ALA A 81 38.58 -0.14 -2.23
N ARG A 82 37.94 0.10 -1.08
CA ARG A 82 38.60 0.73 0.08
C ARG A 82 39.70 -0.15 0.65
N LEU A 83 39.44 -1.44 0.85
CA LEU A 83 40.43 -2.39 1.36
C LEU A 83 41.63 -2.51 0.42
N CYS A 84 41.42 -2.57 -0.90
CA CYS A 84 42.51 -2.58 -1.87
C CYS A 84 43.37 -1.32 -1.71
N THR A 85 42.73 -0.15 -1.62
CA THR A 85 43.42 1.13 -1.44
C THR A 85 44.21 1.17 -0.13
N GLU A 86 43.63 0.71 0.98
CA GLU A 86 44.30 0.63 2.29
C GLU A 86 45.53 -0.28 2.28
N HIS A 87 45.50 -1.32 1.45
CA HIS A 87 46.62 -2.26 1.27
C HIS A 87 47.54 -1.93 0.08
N GLY A 88 47.39 -0.76 -0.54
CA GLY A 88 48.24 -0.31 -1.66
C GLY A 88 48.06 -1.12 -2.94
N ARG A 89 46.94 -1.83 -3.09
CA ARG A 89 46.55 -2.63 -4.26
C ARG A 89 45.62 -1.82 -5.17
N GLN A 90 45.55 -2.16 -6.45
CA GLN A 90 44.53 -1.61 -7.35
C GLN A 90 43.23 -2.42 -7.25
N TYR A 91 42.10 -1.72 -7.31
CA TYR A 91 40.79 -2.37 -7.39
C TYR A 91 40.45 -2.65 -8.87
N ASP A 92 40.09 -3.89 -9.16
CA ASP A 92 39.54 -4.30 -10.46
C ASP A 92 38.01 -4.39 -10.38
N ASP A 93 37.30 -3.48 -11.05
CA ASP A 93 35.85 -3.45 -11.14
C ASP A 93 35.27 -4.70 -11.82
N ALA A 94 36.01 -5.32 -12.74
CA ALA A 94 35.50 -6.45 -13.53
C ALA A 94 35.42 -7.74 -12.70
N THR A 95 36.36 -7.94 -11.79
CA THR A 95 36.41 -9.12 -10.91
C THR A 95 36.01 -8.83 -9.48
N SER A 96 35.86 -7.54 -9.11
CA SER A 96 35.67 -7.10 -7.73
C SER A 96 36.76 -7.60 -6.78
N THR A 97 38.01 -7.59 -7.22
CA THR A 97 39.16 -8.04 -6.43
C THR A 97 40.28 -7.02 -6.39
N CYS A 98 41.19 -7.18 -5.43
CA CYS A 98 42.44 -6.45 -5.39
C CYS A 98 43.47 -7.12 -6.30
N THR A 99 44.06 -6.37 -7.22
CA THR A 99 45.20 -6.80 -8.04
C THR A 99 46.49 -6.17 -7.52
N GLU A 100 47.62 -6.82 -7.81
CA GLU A 100 48.94 -6.34 -7.41
C GLU A 100 49.34 -5.02 -8.08
#